data_AF-K1SQE6-F1
#
_entry.id   AF-K1SQE6-F1
#
_cell.length_a   1.000
_cell.length_b   1.000
_cell.length_c   1.000
_cell.angle_alpha   90.00
_cell.angle_beta   90.00
_cell.angle_gamma   90.00
#
_symmetry.space_group_name_H-M   'P 1'
#
loop_
_entity.id
_entity.type
_entity.pdbx_description
1 polymer ?
#
loop_
_entity_poly.entity_id
_entity_poly.type
_entity_poly.pdbx_seq_one_letter_code
_entity_poly.pdbx_strand_id
1 'polypeptide(L)'
;MADSNDCLVKNNTLYMEDFLTFPGLNNYLYGIDVWRVNSLTLDSNNIAILTTGGMLSAGTAYPIQITGPSKKINITNNDLYSISNGPNIGIYSQNYYGDTQLYIAHNKINVTGLAGNDSWALVAGIEVQDSNDTIINNTIEVHSVAEVKDNDNIYGISYSQSTKGNHTFVIKNNTVTSDAKYAISLISAENSVIVDNLLISTRKDAKASYDA
;
A
#
# COMPACT_ATOMS: atom_id res chain seq x y z
N MET A 1 1.75 -14.36 10.31
CA MET A 1 2.46 -15.62 9.98
C MET A 1 3.95 -15.35 10.02
N ALA A 2 4.73 -16.22 10.66
CA ALA A 2 6.17 -15.99 10.84
C ALA A 2 6.96 -17.27 10.55
N ASP A 3 8.10 -17.13 9.87
CA ASP A 3 9.06 -18.23 9.65
C ASP A 3 8.42 -19.52 9.09
N SER A 4 7.44 -19.33 8.20
CA SER A 4 6.63 -20.39 7.61
C SER A 4 6.87 -20.48 6.10
N ASN A 5 6.54 -21.61 5.49
CA ASN A 5 6.65 -21.77 4.03
C ASN A 5 5.41 -22.48 3.47
N ASP A 6 5.18 -22.33 2.16
CA ASP A 6 4.14 -23.04 1.40
C ASP A 6 2.73 -22.84 1.98
N CYS A 7 2.45 -21.58 2.36
CA CYS A 7 1.21 -21.19 3.02
C CYS A 7 0.14 -20.77 1.99
N LEU A 8 -1.10 -21.15 2.26
CA LEU A 8 -2.27 -20.69 1.52
C LEU A 8 -3.29 -20.10 2.49
N VAL A 9 -3.59 -18.81 2.31
CA VAL A 9 -4.69 -18.13 2.99
C VAL A 9 -5.69 -17.71 1.92
N LYS A 10 -6.82 -18.40 1.86
CA LYS A 10 -7.79 -18.22 0.78
C LYS A 10 -9.24 -18.25 1.24
N ASN A 11 -10.07 -17.43 0.61
CA ASN A 11 -11.52 -17.35 0.83
C ASN A 11 -11.92 -17.00 2.27
N ASN A 12 -11.12 -16.18 2.95
CA ASN A 12 -11.44 -15.72 4.30
C ASN A 12 -12.07 -14.33 4.28
N THR A 13 -12.86 -14.04 5.31
CA THR A 13 -13.28 -12.69 5.67
C THR A 13 -12.61 -12.31 6.98
N LEU A 14 -11.84 -11.23 6.98
CA LEU A 14 -11.26 -10.62 8.18
C LEU A 14 -11.84 -9.23 8.37
N TYR A 15 -12.38 -8.97 9.55
CA TYR A 15 -12.94 -7.67 9.91
C TYR A 15 -12.36 -7.25 11.27
N MET A 16 -11.73 -6.07 11.32
CA MET A 16 -11.17 -5.51 12.53
C MET A 16 -11.60 -4.05 12.70
N GLU A 17 -12.00 -3.68 13.91
CA GLU A 17 -12.39 -2.31 14.22
C GLU A 17 -11.83 -1.81 15.56
N ASP A 18 -11.50 -0.52 15.60
CA ASP A 18 -11.21 0.20 16.84
C ASP A 18 -11.74 1.64 16.76
N PHE A 19 -12.83 1.89 17.48
CA PHE A 19 -13.45 3.21 17.60
C PHE A 19 -13.26 3.85 18.97
N LEU A 20 -12.39 3.27 19.82
CA LEU A 20 -12.07 3.79 21.14
C LEU A 20 -10.81 4.64 21.13
N THR A 21 -9.87 4.33 20.23
CA THR A 21 -8.67 5.15 20.05
C THR A 21 -9.01 6.42 19.28
N PHE A 22 -8.65 7.57 19.84
CA PHE A 22 -8.91 8.89 19.26
C PHE A 22 -7.87 9.26 18.18
N PRO A 23 -8.23 10.15 17.23
CA PRO A 23 -7.27 10.72 16.29
C PRO A 23 -6.08 11.38 17.02
N GLY A 24 -4.87 11.22 16.47
CA GLY A 24 -3.63 11.72 17.06
C GLY A 24 -2.99 10.79 18.09
N LEU A 25 -3.63 9.65 18.42
CA LEU A 25 -3.05 8.60 19.25
C LEU A 25 -2.58 7.43 18.40
N ASN A 26 -1.49 6.79 18.85
CA ASN A 26 -0.98 5.58 18.23
C ASN A 26 -2.06 4.50 18.17
N ASN A 27 -2.21 3.90 16.99
CA ASN A 27 -3.01 2.72 16.79
C ASN A 27 -2.34 1.84 15.74
N TYR A 28 -2.44 0.51 15.87
CA TYR A 28 -1.73 -0.44 15.02
C TYR A 28 -2.63 -1.65 14.73
N LEU A 29 -3.32 -1.61 13.59
CA LEU A 29 -4.21 -2.67 13.13
C LEU A 29 -3.67 -3.30 11.85
N TYR A 30 -3.22 -4.55 11.94
CA TYR A 30 -2.64 -5.29 10.82
C TYR A 30 -3.45 -6.55 10.54
N GLY A 31 -3.99 -6.67 9.32
CA GLY A 31 -4.89 -7.77 8.99
C GLY A 31 -4.15 -9.09 8.85
N ILE A 32 -3.33 -9.19 7.82
CA ILE A 32 -2.40 -10.29 7.63
C ILE A 32 -0.98 -9.72 7.68
N ASP A 33 -0.33 -9.91 8.82
CA ASP A 33 1.08 -9.55 9.02
C ASP A 33 1.97 -10.78 8.81
N VAL A 34 2.97 -10.66 7.95
CA VAL A 34 3.83 -11.74 7.48
C VAL A 34 5.28 -11.39 7.73
N TRP A 35 6.04 -12.31 8.33
CA TRP A 35 7.47 -12.14 8.57
C TRP A 35 8.26 -13.38 8.11
N ARG A 36 9.17 -13.17 7.15
CA ARG A 36 10.11 -14.19 6.64
C ARG A 36 9.42 -15.48 6.17
N VAL A 37 8.42 -15.33 5.31
CA VAL A 37 7.68 -16.45 4.71
C VAL A 37 8.05 -16.62 3.25
N ASN A 38 8.15 -17.85 2.75
CA ASN A 38 8.28 -18.13 1.31
C ASN A 38 7.12 -18.95 0.77
N SER A 39 6.84 -18.81 -0.53
CA SER A 39 5.76 -19.53 -1.22
C SER A 39 4.39 -19.29 -0.56
N LEU A 40 4.08 -18.03 -0.22
CA LEU A 40 2.79 -17.65 0.33
C LEU A 40 1.82 -17.28 -0.79
N THR A 41 0.59 -17.78 -0.72
CA THR A 41 -0.52 -17.29 -1.53
C THR A 41 -1.63 -16.73 -0.64
N LEU A 42 -1.92 -15.44 -0.79
CA LEU A 42 -3.07 -14.74 -0.23
C LEU A 42 -4.07 -14.53 -1.37
N ASP A 43 -5.10 -15.38 -1.46
CA ASP A 43 -6.01 -15.36 -2.61
C ASP A 43 -7.48 -15.23 -2.21
N SER A 44 -8.23 -14.36 -2.88
CA SER A 44 -9.68 -14.27 -2.72
C SER A 44 -10.14 -14.00 -1.27
N ASN A 45 -9.38 -13.23 -0.48
CA ASN A 45 -9.79 -12.82 0.86
C ASN A 45 -10.48 -11.45 0.84
N ASN A 46 -11.41 -11.24 1.77
CA ASN A 46 -12.04 -9.96 2.04
C ASN A 46 -11.53 -9.43 3.38
N ILE A 47 -10.80 -8.31 3.38
CA ILE A 47 -10.16 -7.75 4.58
C ILE A 47 -10.62 -6.31 4.77
N ALA A 48 -11.26 -6.04 5.91
CA ALA A 48 -11.70 -4.71 6.30
C ALA A 48 -11.10 -4.29 7.64
N ILE A 49 -10.45 -3.12 7.67
CA ILE A 49 -9.87 -2.53 8.89
C ILE A 49 -10.39 -1.11 9.09
N LEU A 50 -11.09 -0.85 10.19
CA LEU A 50 -11.73 0.44 10.44
C LEU A 50 -11.30 1.00 11.80
N THR A 51 -10.79 2.23 11.83
CA THR A 51 -10.49 2.87 13.11
C THR A 51 -10.68 4.38 13.11
N THR A 52 -11.07 4.94 14.26
CA THR A 52 -10.98 6.38 14.50
C THR A 52 -9.58 6.84 14.93
N GLY A 53 -8.71 5.90 15.31
CA GLY A 53 -7.35 6.18 15.79
C GLY A 53 -6.36 6.43 14.66
N GLY A 54 -5.12 6.76 15.05
CA GLY A 54 -4.01 7.01 14.15
C GLY A 54 -3.26 8.28 14.51
N MET A 55 -1.95 8.16 14.66
CA MET A 55 -1.04 9.29 14.86
C MET A 55 -0.30 9.53 13.54
N LEU A 56 -0.11 10.81 13.19
CA LEU A 56 0.75 11.16 12.06
C LEU A 56 2.13 10.52 12.26
N SER A 57 2.71 9.99 11.19
CA SER A 57 4.02 9.33 11.20
C SER A 57 4.09 8.02 12.01
N ALA A 58 2.95 7.37 12.29
CA ALA A 58 2.92 6.02 12.83
C ALA A 58 1.96 5.14 12.02
N GLY A 59 2.49 4.07 11.41
CA GLY A 59 1.70 3.15 10.60
C GLY A 59 0.46 2.68 11.35
N THR A 60 -0.74 2.90 10.80
CA THR A 60 -1.98 2.75 11.58
C THR A 60 -2.80 1.53 11.20
N ALA A 61 -3.11 1.37 9.92
CA ALA A 61 -4.02 0.31 9.46
C ALA A 61 -3.50 -0.29 8.16
N TYR A 62 -2.96 -1.52 8.20
CA TYR A 62 -2.49 -2.21 6.98
C TYR A 62 -3.22 -3.56 6.80
N PRO A 63 -4.12 -3.70 5.81
CA PRO A 63 -4.77 -4.97 5.50
C PRO A 63 -3.78 -6.12 5.29
N ILE A 64 -2.70 -5.89 4.55
CA ILE A 64 -1.62 -6.86 4.34
C ILE A 64 -0.28 -6.18 4.57
N GLN A 65 0.55 -6.80 5.40
CA GLN A 65 1.95 -6.41 5.61
C GLN A 65 2.87 -7.60 5.35
N ILE A 66 3.88 -7.39 4.51
CA ILE A 66 4.96 -8.35 4.23
C ILE A 66 6.28 -7.77 4.72
N THR A 67 6.92 -8.46 5.65
CA THR A 67 8.28 -8.15 6.09
C THR A 67 9.24 -9.26 5.67
N GLY A 68 10.17 -8.91 4.78
CA GLY A 68 11.17 -9.78 4.22
C GLY A 68 12.20 -10.34 5.21
N PRO A 69 13.09 -11.24 4.74
CA PRO A 69 13.19 -11.75 3.37
C PRO A 69 12.06 -12.72 3.01
N SER A 70 11.43 -12.53 1.85
CA SER A 70 10.26 -13.30 1.44
C SER A 70 10.19 -13.50 -0.08
N LYS A 71 10.17 -14.75 -0.55
CA LYS A 71 10.14 -15.07 -1.99
C LYS A 71 8.87 -15.79 -2.39
N LYS A 72 8.47 -15.61 -3.66
CA LYS A 72 7.28 -16.24 -4.26
C LYS A 72 6.00 -15.91 -3.48
N ILE A 73 5.81 -14.62 -3.19
CA ILE A 73 4.61 -14.12 -2.52
C ILE A 73 3.59 -13.75 -3.58
N ASN A 74 2.44 -14.40 -3.56
CA ASN A 74 1.31 -14.12 -4.45
C ASN A 74 0.18 -13.49 -3.64
N ILE A 75 -0.22 -12.28 -3.99
CA ILE A 75 -1.36 -11.57 -3.39
C ILE A 75 -2.36 -11.31 -4.50
N THR A 76 -3.40 -12.14 -4.59
CA THR A 76 -4.30 -12.15 -5.74
C THR A 76 -5.77 -12.11 -5.38
N ASN A 77 -6.58 -11.41 -6.18
CA ASN A 77 -8.05 -11.43 -6.09
C ASN A 77 -8.62 -11.02 -4.71
N ASN A 78 -7.88 -10.29 -3.88
CA ASN A 78 -8.37 -9.87 -2.56
C ASN A 78 -9.19 -8.57 -2.69
N ASP A 79 -10.18 -8.40 -1.81
CA ASP A 79 -10.89 -7.13 -1.60
C ASP A 79 -10.42 -6.53 -0.27
N LEU A 80 -9.69 -5.42 -0.34
CA LEU A 80 -9.03 -4.77 0.79
C LEU A 80 -9.66 -3.41 1.01
N TYR A 81 -10.24 -3.22 2.19
CA TYR A 81 -10.82 -1.95 2.61
C TYR A 81 -10.19 -1.50 3.92
N SER A 82 -9.78 -0.23 4.00
CA SER A 82 -9.41 0.32 5.31
C SER A 82 -9.58 1.82 5.44
N ILE A 83 -9.88 2.25 6.66
CA ILE A 83 -9.99 3.67 7.03
C ILE A 83 -9.35 3.91 8.40
N SER A 84 -8.54 4.97 8.50
CA SER A 84 -7.95 5.43 9.75
C SER A 84 -7.73 6.95 9.74
N ASN A 85 -7.46 7.54 10.92
CA ASN A 85 -7.01 8.93 11.04
C ASN A 85 -5.47 9.05 11.11
N GLY A 86 -4.76 8.03 10.63
CA GLY A 86 -3.30 8.00 10.55
C GLY A 86 -2.83 7.43 9.21
N PRO A 87 -1.52 7.19 9.04
CA PRO A 87 -0.94 6.52 7.88
C PRO A 87 -1.60 5.17 7.61
N ASN A 88 -1.92 4.90 6.33
CA ASN A 88 -2.73 3.74 5.94
C ASN A 88 -2.27 3.19 4.59
N ILE A 89 -1.94 1.90 4.54
CA ILE A 89 -1.38 1.24 3.37
C ILE A 89 -2.12 -0.07 3.11
N GLY A 90 -2.69 -0.23 1.91
CA GLY A 90 -3.48 -1.41 1.54
C GLY A 90 -2.64 -2.69 1.55
N ILE A 91 -1.53 -2.65 0.82
CA ILE A 91 -0.49 -3.68 0.83
C ILE A 91 0.85 -2.99 1.09
N TYR A 92 1.43 -3.23 2.25
CA TYR A 92 2.75 -2.74 2.62
C TYR A 92 3.77 -3.87 2.53
N SER A 93 4.91 -3.62 1.90
CA SER A 93 6.00 -4.57 1.88
C SER A 93 7.37 -3.90 2.04
N GLN A 94 8.22 -4.55 2.83
CA GLN A 94 9.59 -4.11 3.09
C GLN A 94 10.62 -5.24 3.05
N ASN A 95 11.80 -4.92 2.50
CA ASN A 95 12.93 -5.84 2.36
C ASN A 95 14.08 -5.57 3.35
N TYR A 96 13.83 -4.84 4.46
CA TYR A 96 14.88 -4.40 5.39
C TYR A 96 15.80 -5.53 5.89
N TYR A 97 15.26 -6.75 6.05
CA TYR A 97 16.03 -7.92 6.50
C TYR A 97 16.50 -8.84 5.38
N GLY A 98 16.24 -8.50 4.11
CA GLY A 98 16.73 -9.21 2.93
C GLY A 98 15.73 -9.25 1.77
N ASP A 99 16.21 -9.76 0.62
CA ASP A 99 15.50 -9.79 -0.65
C ASP A 99 14.06 -10.28 -0.52
N THR A 100 13.15 -9.49 -1.07
CA THR A 100 11.72 -9.77 -1.11
C THR A 100 11.19 -9.56 -2.52
N GLN A 101 10.23 -10.39 -2.94
CA GLN A 101 9.60 -10.30 -4.25
C GLN A 101 8.12 -10.67 -4.17
N LEU A 102 7.28 -9.82 -4.74
CA LEU A 102 5.83 -9.96 -4.74
C LEU A 102 5.25 -10.00 -6.15
N TYR A 103 4.21 -10.80 -6.28
CA TYR A 103 3.27 -10.78 -7.38
C TYR A 103 1.91 -10.34 -6.85
N ILE A 104 1.49 -9.12 -7.20
CA ILE A 104 0.26 -8.48 -6.71
C ILE A 104 -0.67 -8.28 -7.90
N ALA A 105 -1.76 -9.06 -7.97
CA ALA A 105 -2.64 -9.00 -9.12
C ALA A 105 -4.13 -9.12 -8.83
N HIS A 106 -4.96 -8.40 -9.60
CA HIS A 106 -6.42 -8.51 -9.54
C HIS A 106 -7.03 -8.18 -8.16
N ASN A 107 -6.31 -7.45 -7.31
CA ASN A 107 -6.87 -7.01 -6.03
C ASN A 107 -7.72 -5.76 -6.24
N LYS A 108 -8.75 -5.63 -5.42
CA LYS A 108 -9.47 -4.38 -5.21
C LYS A 108 -8.99 -3.78 -3.89
N ILE A 109 -8.51 -2.55 -3.93
CA ILE A 109 -7.89 -1.88 -2.79
C ILE A 109 -8.54 -0.52 -2.64
N ASN A 110 -9.15 -0.25 -1.49
CA ASN A 110 -9.68 1.06 -1.14
C ASN A 110 -9.16 1.44 0.25
N VAL A 111 -8.32 2.46 0.31
CA VAL A 111 -7.73 2.93 1.55
C VAL A 111 -7.98 4.42 1.75
N THR A 112 -8.28 4.78 2.98
CA THR A 112 -8.42 6.18 3.41
C THR A 112 -7.59 6.42 4.66
N GLY A 113 -6.71 7.42 4.65
CA GLY A 113 -5.82 7.70 5.77
C GLY A 113 -5.40 9.16 5.88
N LEU A 114 -4.58 9.46 6.88
CA LEU A 114 -3.94 10.77 7.04
C LEU A 114 -2.52 10.73 6.47
N ALA A 115 -2.31 11.42 5.36
CA ALA A 115 -1.00 11.58 4.74
C ALA A 115 -0.26 12.79 5.32
N GLY A 116 1.06 12.78 5.22
CA GLY A 116 1.93 13.88 5.58
C GLY A 116 3.28 13.77 4.90
N ASN A 117 4.18 14.71 5.19
CA ASN A 117 5.50 14.78 4.54
C ASN A 117 6.60 13.97 5.25
N ASP A 118 6.33 13.42 6.43
CA ASP A 118 7.25 12.52 7.12
C ASP A 118 7.32 11.16 6.39
N SER A 119 8.47 10.48 6.45
CA SER A 119 8.67 9.18 5.83
C SER A 119 7.68 8.11 6.30
N TRP A 120 7.16 8.22 7.52
CA TRP A 120 6.18 7.30 8.08
C TRP A 120 4.74 7.81 7.95
N ALA A 121 4.54 9.01 7.42
CA ALA A 121 3.24 9.62 7.20
C ALA A 121 2.65 9.26 5.83
N LEU A 122 2.70 7.98 5.46
CA LEU A 122 2.37 7.46 4.14
C LEU A 122 0.95 6.92 4.06
N VAL A 123 0.21 7.32 3.02
CA VAL A 123 -1.04 6.69 2.61
C VAL A 123 -0.89 6.11 1.21
N ALA A 124 -1.00 4.79 1.06
CA ALA A 124 -0.81 4.16 -0.25
C ALA A 124 -1.73 2.97 -0.50
N GLY A 125 -2.14 2.76 -1.74
CA GLY A 125 -2.80 1.51 -2.11
C GLY A 125 -1.82 0.34 -1.98
N ILE A 126 -0.63 0.51 -2.58
CA ILE A 126 0.48 -0.44 -2.51
C ILE A 126 1.77 0.34 -2.28
N GLU A 127 2.51 0.03 -1.21
CA GLU A 127 3.90 0.48 -1.01
C GLU A 127 4.81 -0.74 -0.99
N VAL A 128 5.80 -0.76 -1.88
CA VAL A 128 6.77 -1.84 -2.01
C VAL A 128 8.19 -1.27 -1.93
N GLN A 129 8.94 -1.67 -0.91
CA GLN A 129 10.36 -1.34 -0.77
C GLN A 129 11.26 -2.46 -1.33
N ASP A 130 10.70 -3.35 -2.14
CA ASP A 130 11.32 -4.61 -2.55
C ASP A 130 11.87 -4.55 -3.98
N SER A 131 12.31 -5.70 -4.51
CA SER A 131 12.97 -5.80 -5.81
C SER A 131 12.25 -6.79 -6.71
N ASN A 132 12.05 -6.39 -7.97
CA ASN A 132 11.46 -7.22 -9.04
C ASN A 132 9.98 -7.56 -8.81
N ASP A 133 9.22 -6.63 -8.24
CA ASP A 133 7.79 -6.83 -8.01
C ASP A 133 6.98 -6.66 -9.29
N THR A 134 5.92 -7.46 -9.38
CA THR A 134 4.95 -7.39 -10.47
C THR A 134 3.60 -6.98 -9.90
N ILE A 135 3.09 -5.82 -10.32
CA ILE A 135 1.85 -5.22 -9.84
C ILE A 135 0.93 -5.01 -11.05
N ILE A 136 -0.05 -5.90 -11.24
CA ILE A 136 -0.85 -5.91 -12.46
C ILE A 136 -2.35 -6.08 -12.26
N ASN A 137 -3.15 -5.44 -13.12
CA ASN A 137 -4.61 -5.61 -13.16
C ASN A 137 -5.33 -5.32 -11.82
N ASN A 138 -4.74 -4.51 -10.93
CA ASN A 138 -5.39 -4.13 -9.67
C ASN A 138 -6.32 -2.92 -9.88
N THR A 139 -7.36 -2.81 -9.06
CA THR A 139 -8.18 -1.60 -8.94
C THR A 139 -7.89 -0.96 -7.59
N ILE A 140 -7.42 0.29 -7.59
CA ILE A 140 -6.86 0.95 -6.42
C ILE A 140 -7.49 2.33 -6.26
N GLU A 141 -8.04 2.57 -5.08
CA GLU A 141 -8.61 3.85 -4.64
C GLU A 141 -7.91 4.30 -3.37
N VAL A 142 -7.36 5.52 -3.38
CA VAL A 142 -6.58 6.06 -2.26
C VAL A 142 -7.06 7.47 -1.93
N HIS A 143 -7.52 7.64 -0.69
CA HIS A 143 -8.10 8.88 -0.22
C HIS A 143 -7.40 9.42 1.01
N SER A 144 -7.49 10.73 1.21
CA SER A 144 -7.08 11.34 2.47
C SER A 144 -8.28 11.80 3.30
N VAL A 145 -8.17 11.66 4.63
CA VAL A 145 -9.11 12.25 5.59
C VAL A 145 -8.94 13.76 5.73
N ALA A 146 -7.83 14.32 5.24
CA ALA A 146 -7.49 15.73 5.32
C ALA A 146 -7.12 16.30 3.94
N GLU A 147 -6.90 17.61 3.88
CA GLU A 147 -6.36 18.27 2.69
C GLU A 147 -4.95 17.74 2.38
N VAL A 148 -4.71 17.38 1.11
CA VAL A 148 -3.44 16.86 0.63
C VAL A 148 -2.58 18.00 0.08
N LYS A 149 -1.36 18.13 0.60
CA LYS A 149 -0.35 19.09 0.13
C LYS A 149 0.55 18.47 -0.93
N ASP A 150 1.25 19.34 -1.67
CA ASP A 150 2.18 18.96 -2.74
C ASP A 150 3.27 17.96 -2.34
N ASN A 151 3.68 17.98 -1.07
CA ASN A 151 4.75 17.18 -0.51
C ASN A 151 4.27 16.08 0.45
N ASP A 152 2.95 15.84 0.53
CA ASP A 152 2.43 14.75 1.35
C ASP A 152 2.63 13.40 0.63
N ASN A 153 2.97 12.39 1.42
CA ASN A 153 3.22 11.04 0.98
C ASN A 153 1.89 10.30 0.80
N ILE A 154 1.20 10.58 -0.29
CA ILE A 154 0.00 9.85 -0.72
C ILE A 154 0.17 9.37 -2.15
N TYR A 155 -0.08 8.08 -2.41
CA TYR A 155 0.16 7.46 -3.71
C TYR A 155 -0.81 6.31 -3.98
N GLY A 156 -1.08 5.99 -5.25
CA GLY A 156 -1.78 4.75 -5.59
C GLY A 156 -0.86 3.53 -5.43
N ILE A 157 0.28 3.58 -6.13
CA ILE A 157 1.36 2.60 -6.05
C ILE A 157 2.67 3.36 -5.80
N SER A 158 3.46 2.93 -4.83
CA SER A 158 4.71 3.61 -4.52
C SER A 158 5.86 2.70 -4.13
N TYR A 159 7.05 3.25 -4.39
CA TYR A 159 8.29 2.96 -3.71
C TYR A 159 8.78 4.32 -3.23
N SER A 160 8.46 4.66 -1.99
CA SER A 160 8.68 6.00 -1.41
C SER A 160 9.62 5.98 -0.21
N GLN A 161 9.86 4.81 0.38
CA GLN A 161 10.76 4.62 1.51
C GLN A 161 12.00 3.86 1.05
N SER A 162 13.12 4.58 0.84
CA SER A 162 14.33 4.02 0.23
C SER A 162 14.96 2.93 1.09
N THR A 163 15.25 1.80 0.46
CA THR A 163 16.02 0.68 1.01
C THR A 163 17.23 0.38 0.14
N LYS A 164 18.14 -0.47 0.63
CA LYS A 164 19.29 -0.90 -0.16
C LYS A 164 18.85 -1.94 -1.19
N GLY A 165 19.29 -1.77 -2.43
CA GLY A 165 19.08 -2.76 -3.47
C GLY A 165 18.93 -2.11 -4.84
N ASN A 166 18.81 -2.94 -5.88
CA ASN A 166 18.29 -2.49 -7.15
C ASN A 166 16.77 -2.75 -7.17
N HIS A 167 15.99 -1.69 -7.35
CA HIS A 167 14.54 -1.75 -7.30
C HIS A 167 14.01 -1.65 -8.73
N THR A 168 13.41 -2.74 -9.21
CA THR A 168 12.76 -2.77 -10.53
C THR A 168 11.33 -3.25 -10.36
N PHE A 169 10.42 -2.70 -11.19
CA PHE A 169 9.00 -2.94 -11.08
C PHE A 169 8.38 -3.19 -12.44
N VAL A 170 7.39 -4.09 -12.48
CA VAL A 170 6.48 -4.24 -13.61
C VAL A 170 5.09 -3.81 -13.16
N ILE A 171 4.66 -2.62 -13.58
CA ILE A 171 3.37 -2.03 -13.20
C ILE A 171 2.50 -1.88 -14.45
N LYS A 172 1.51 -2.76 -14.61
CA LYS A 172 0.72 -2.84 -15.86
C LYS A 172 -0.77 -3.00 -15.64
N ASN A 173 -1.59 -2.38 -16.49
CA ASN A 173 -3.04 -2.59 -16.53
C ASN A 173 -3.77 -2.30 -15.21
N ASN A 174 -3.17 -1.53 -14.29
CA ASN A 174 -3.86 -1.14 -13.07
C ASN A 174 -4.80 0.02 -13.35
N THR A 175 -5.92 0.06 -12.63
CA THR A 175 -6.78 1.24 -12.52
C THR A 175 -6.53 1.88 -11.17
N VAL A 176 -6.03 3.12 -11.17
CA VAL A 176 -5.62 3.84 -9.96
C VAL A 176 -6.34 5.18 -9.92
N THR A 177 -7.14 5.41 -8.88
CA THR A 177 -7.73 6.70 -8.56
C THR A 177 -7.20 7.15 -7.20
N SER A 178 -6.63 8.35 -7.12
CA SER A 178 -6.12 8.85 -5.85
C SER A 178 -6.25 10.35 -5.67
N ASP A 179 -6.35 10.78 -4.41
CA ASP A 179 -6.24 12.20 -4.02
C ASP A 179 -4.79 12.73 -4.10
N ALA A 180 -3.87 11.93 -4.64
CA ALA A 180 -2.44 12.22 -4.70
C ALA A 180 -2.04 13.17 -5.82
N LYS A 181 -0.91 13.86 -5.67
CA LYS A 181 -0.22 14.52 -6.79
C LYS A 181 0.30 13.50 -7.82
N TYR A 182 0.81 12.37 -7.34
CA TYR A 182 1.34 11.29 -8.17
C TYR A 182 0.54 10.02 -7.93
N ALA A 183 -0.15 9.50 -8.95
CA ALA A 183 -0.82 8.20 -8.85
C ALA A 183 0.17 7.05 -8.66
N ILE A 184 1.36 7.16 -9.27
CA ILE A 184 2.49 6.25 -9.09
C ILE A 184 3.74 7.08 -8.77
N SER A 185 4.49 6.73 -7.72
CA SER A 185 5.74 7.39 -7.35
C SER A 185 6.83 6.37 -7.01
N LEU A 186 7.96 6.40 -7.72
CA LEU A 186 9.09 5.50 -7.53
C LEU A 186 10.37 6.33 -7.40
N ILE A 187 10.92 6.45 -6.19
CA ILE A 187 11.99 7.44 -5.90
C ILE A 187 13.35 7.10 -6.51
N SER A 188 13.66 5.82 -6.72
CA SER A 188 14.95 5.37 -7.27
C SER A 188 14.85 4.00 -7.92
N ALA A 189 13.82 3.81 -8.75
CA ALA A 189 13.64 2.57 -9.51
C ALA A 189 14.45 2.58 -10.82
N GLU A 190 15.01 1.43 -11.17
CA GLU A 190 15.75 1.22 -12.42
C GLU A 190 14.98 0.26 -13.33
N ASN A 191 15.16 0.39 -14.65
CA ASN A 191 14.68 -0.55 -15.68
C ASN A 191 13.22 -1.02 -15.50
N SER A 192 12.37 -0.18 -14.92
CA SER A 192 10.99 -0.53 -14.57
C SER A 192 10.08 -0.32 -15.77
N VAL A 193 9.06 -1.17 -15.88
CA VAL A 193 8.09 -1.13 -16.99
C VAL A 193 6.73 -0.70 -16.45
N ILE A 194 6.33 0.52 -16.80
CA ILE A 194 5.05 1.12 -16.38
C ILE A 194 4.23 1.42 -17.64
N VAL A 195 3.29 0.56 -17.98
CA VAL A 195 2.52 0.66 -19.24
C VAL A 195 1.05 0.29 -19.03
N ASP A 196 0.18 0.84 -19.86
CA ASP A 196 -1.24 0.45 -19.95
C ASP A 196 -2.06 0.64 -18.66
N ASN A 197 -1.61 1.49 -17.74
CA ASN A 197 -2.36 1.83 -16.52
C ASN A 197 -3.33 2.99 -16.77
N LEU A 198 -4.53 2.93 -16.17
CA LEU A 198 -5.42 4.08 -16.04
C LEU A 198 -5.10 4.79 -14.73
N LEU A 199 -4.62 6.03 -14.81
CA LEU A 199 -4.19 6.83 -13.66
C LEU A 199 -5.03 8.11 -13.55
N ILE A 200 -5.74 8.26 -12.44
CA ILE A 200 -6.60 9.40 -12.16
C ILE A 200 -6.14 10.03 -10.85
N SER A 201 -5.71 11.29 -10.91
CA SER A 201 -5.41 12.12 -9.75
C SER A 201 -6.51 13.16 -9.58
N THR A 202 -7.15 13.20 -8.40
CA THR A 202 -8.32 14.03 -8.12
C THR A 202 -8.05 15.12 -7.09
N ARG A 203 -6.86 15.74 -7.15
CA ARG A 203 -6.50 16.85 -6.26
C ARG A 203 -7.50 18.01 -6.37
N LYS A 204 -8.25 18.24 -5.29
CA LYS A 204 -9.28 19.28 -5.19
C LYS A 204 -8.71 20.71 -5.28
N ASP A 205 -7.43 20.88 -4.99
CA ASP A 205 -6.71 22.15 -4.99
C ASP A 205 -5.78 22.33 -6.21
N ALA A 206 -5.74 21.36 -7.14
CA ALA A 206 -4.93 21.45 -8.35
C ALA A 206 -5.40 22.66 -9.18
N LYS A 207 -4.69 23.78 -9.02
CA LYS A 207 -4.91 24.96 -9.85
C LYS A 207 -4.53 24.58 -11.27
N ALA A 208 -5.45 24.74 -12.21
CA ALA A 208 -5.13 24.71 -13.62
C ALA A 208 -4.21 25.90 -13.94
N SER A 209 -2.89 25.75 -13.75
CA SER A 209 -1.94 26.75 -14.23
C SER A 209 -1.76 26.54 -15.73
N TYR A 210 -2.65 27.14 -16.51
CA TYR A 210 -2.38 27.43 -17.92
C TYR A 210 -1.62 28.76 -18.02
N ASP A 211 -0.41 28.81 -17.45
CA ASP A 211 0.52 29.88 -17.75
C ASP A 211 1.53 29.32 -18.76
N ALA A 212 1.17 29.49 -20.04
CA ALA A 212 2.03 29.28 -21.21
C ALA A 212 2.83 30.56 -21.53
#